data_AF-A0A9D6CWR0-F1
#
_entry.id   AF-A0A9D6CWR0-F1
#
_cell.length_a   1.000
_cell.length_b   1.000
_cell.length_c   1.000
_cell.angle_alpha   90.00
_cell.angle_beta   90.00
_cell.angle_gamma   90.00
#
_symmetry.space_group_name_H-M   'P 1'
#
loop_
_entity.id
_entity.type
_entity.pdbx_description
1 polymer ?
#
loop_
_entity_poly.entity_id
_entity_poly.type
_entity_poly.pdbx_seq_one_letter_code
_entity_poly.pdbx_strand_id
1 'polypeptide(L)'
;MACPLFEPTERLDWQGWSGRFRPPLGAPHAGLCHAGLSHAGSCHAASPVDAPAALLLDGCNMGYARGLCAKLPAAEADAFRLEVARLDADAVEIDWLLEKDCLPLRHGRARLDRASGLWCGQPSDAPLLLRQLQAFAAVLLDPQP
;
A
#
# COMPACT_ATOMS: atom_id res chain seq x y z
N MET A 1 5.84 0.50 1.96
CA MET A 1 4.53 0.94 1.44
C MET A 1 3.46 0.80 2.51
N ALA A 2 2.69 1.85 2.81
CA ALA A 2 1.65 1.80 3.83
C ALA A 2 0.62 2.96 3.79
N CYS A 3 0.92 4.11 3.18
CA CYS A 3 -0.06 5.22 3.13
C CYS A 3 -1.34 4.81 2.36
N PRO A 4 -2.55 5.05 2.90
CA PRO A 4 -3.80 4.68 2.23
C PRO A 4 -4.10 5.42 0.92
N LEU A 5 -3.41 6.53 0.67
CA LEU A 5 -3.54 7.34 -0.54
C LEU A 5 -2.42 7.08 -1.56
N PHE A 6 -1.55 6.10 -1.29
CA PHE A 6 -0.35 5.83 -2.08
C PHE A 6 -0.54 4.57 -2.93
N GLU A 7 -0.38 4.73 -4.24
CA GLU A 7 -0.28 3.62 -5.20
C GLU A 7 1.21 3.33 -5.47
N PRO A 8 1.75 2.20 -5.00
CA PRO A 8 3.11 1.80 -5.32
C PRO A 8 3.24 1.47 -6.82
N THR A 9 4.31 1.93 -7.46
CA THR A 9 4.56 1.66 -8.90
C THR A 9 5.89 0.96 -9.14
N GLU A 10 6.98 1.46 -8.55
CA GLU A 10 8.33 0.94 -8.75
C GLU A 10 8.99 0.61 -7.41
N ARG A 11 9.54 -0.61 -7.28
CA ARG A 11 10.31 -1.02 -6.11
C ARG A 11 11.62 -0.24 -6.09
N LEU A 12 11.92 0.40 -4.97
CA LEU A 12 13.16 1.14 -4.80
C LEU A 12 14.27 0.23 -4.28
N ASP A 13 15.45 0.31 -4.91
CA ASP A 13 16.69 -0.21 -4.34
C ASP A 13 17.24 0.81 -3.33
N TRP A 14 16.84 0.65 -2.07
CA TRP A 14 17.26 1.57 -1.01
C TRP A 14 18.44 0.99 -0.25
N GLN A 15 19.66 1.33 -0.68
CA GLN A 15 20.96 0.83 -0.16
C GLN A 15 21.21 1.05 1.35
N GLY A 16 20.34 1.77 2.07
CA GLY A 16 20.39 1.95 3.53
C GLY A 16 19.37 1.12 4.33
N TRP A 17 18.40 0.49 3.66
CA TRP A 17 17.40 -0.37 4.30
C TRP A 17 17.89 -1.79 4.08
N SER A 18 18.49 -2.39 5.12
CA SER A 18 19.22 -3.66 5.05
C SER A 18 18.38 -4.83 4.50
N GLY A 19 18.17 -4.90 3.18
CA GLY A 19 17.79 -6.03 2.31
C GLY A 19 16.61 -6.93 2.70
N ARG A 20 15.94 -6.70 3.83
CA ARG A 20 14.98 -7.64 4.40
C ARG A 20 13.62 -6.99 4.46
N PHE A 21 12.69 -7.58 3.72
CA PHE A 21 11.27 -7.54 3.96
C PHE A 21 11.01 -7.52 5.48
N ARG A 22 10.49 -6.40 6.01
CA ARG A 22 10.17 -6.28 7.43
C ARG A 22 8.65 -6.16 7.58
N PRO A 23 7.91 -7.27 7.61
CA PRO A 23 6.51 -7.25 7.99
C PRO A 23 6.29 -6.37 9.22
N PRO A 24 5.21 -5.58 9.26
CA PRO A 24 4.17 -5.44 8.23
C PRO A 24 4.51 -4.42 7.12
N LEU A 25 5.72 -3.85 7.14
CA LEU A 25 6.19 -2.80 6.24
C LEU A 25 6.83 -3.45 5.01
N GLY A 26 6.03 -3.65 3.95
CA GLY A 26 6.51 -4.15 2.67
C GLY A 26 7.67 -3.32 2.09
N ALA A 27 8.31 -3.80 1.02
CA ALA A 27 9.46 -3.13 0.41
C ALA A 27 9.18 -1.65 0.07
N PRO A 28 10.20 -0.78 0.10
CA PRO A 28 10.05 0.62 -0.28
C PRO A 28 9.72 0.73 -1.77
N HIS A 29 8.81 1.65 -2.09
CA HIS A 29 8.38 1.92 -3.46
C HIS A 29 8.33 3.44 -3.74
N ALA A 30 8.60 3.82 -4.99
CA ALA A 30 8.07 5.04 -5.57
C ALA A 30 6.60 4.80 -5.98
N GLY A 31 5.88 5.86 -6.29
CA GLY A 31 4.46 5.71 -6.58
C GLY A 31 3.70 7.01 -6.75
N LEU A 32 2.40 6.87 -6.87
CA LEU A 32 1.46 7.95 -7.09
C LEU A 32 0.68 8.28 -5.81
N CYS A 33 0.45 9.56 -5.59
CA CYS A 33 -0.41 10.11 -4.56
C CYS A 33 -1.79 10.40 -5.15
N HIS A 34 -2.81 9.78 -4.56
CA HIS A 34 -4.23 9.95 -4.92
C HIS A 34 -4.96 10.94 -4.01
N ALA A 35 -4.22 11.75 -3.25
CA ALA A 35 -4.82 12.75 -2.40
C ALA A 35 -5.46 13.89 -3.20
N GLY A 36 -6.69 14.26 -2.85
CA GLY A 36 -7.40 15.38 -3.48
C GLY A 36 -8.22 15.00 -4.71
N LEU A 37 -8.31 13.71 -5.06
CA LEU A 37 -9.22 13.20 -6.09
C LEU A 37 -10.70 13.18 -5.63
N SER A 38 -10.96 13.50 -4.36
CA SER A 38 -12.27 13.47 -3.71
C SER A 38 -12.75 14.85 -3.23
N HIS A 39 -12.54 15.91 -4.01
CA HIS A 39 -13.28 17.16 -3.79
C HIS A 39 -14.48 17.24 -4.73
N ALA A 40 -15.65 16.92 -4.17
CA ALA A 40 -16.95 17.13 -4.81
C ALA A 40 -17.12 18.62 -5.18
N GLY A 41 -17.15 18.92 -6.48
CA GLY A 41 -17.51 20.25 -6.99
C GLY A 41 -16.67 20.79 -8.14
N SER A 42 -15.52 20.19 -8.47
CA SER A 42 -14.77 20.52 -9.69
C SER A 42 -14.83 19.34 -10.65
N CYS A 43 -15.40 19.56 -11.84
CA CYS A 43 -15.54 18.59 -12.93
C CYS A 43 -14.19 18.18 -13.59
N HIS A 44 -13.06 18.54 -13.00
CA HIS A 44 -11.76 18.02 -13.39
C HIS A 44 -11.46 16.84 -12.48
N ALA A 45 -11.63 15.62 -13.02
CA ALA A 45 -11.04 14.43 -12.42
C ALA A 45 -9.54 14.71 -12.28
N ALA A 46 -9.09 15.07 -11.08
CA ALA A 46 -7.67 15.24 -10.85
C ALA A 46 -7.02 13.87 -11.15
N SER A 47 -5.87 13.90 -11.81
CA SER A 47 -5.08 12.68 -11.98
C SER A 47 -4.24 12.47 -10.72
N PRO A 48 -3.90 11.22 -10.37
CA PRO A 48 -2.86 10.95 -9.39
C PRO A 48 -1.59 11.69 -9.79
N VAL A 49 -0.84 12.18 -8.81
CA VAL A 49 0.44 12.88 -9.02
C VAL A 49 1.56 12.06 -8.42
N ASP A 50 2.81 12.27 -8.83
CA ASP A 50 3.93 11.58 -8.20
C ASP A 50 3.99 11.87 -6.70
N ALA A 51 4.23 10.82 -5.92
CA ALA A 51 4.43 10.96 -4.48
C ALA A 51 5.73 11.75 -4.23
N PRO A 52 5.71 12.80 -3.39
CA PRO A 52 6.88 13.62 -3.17
C PRO A 52 8.05 12.79 -2.64
N ALA A 53 9.23 12.89 -3.27
CA ALA A 53 10.43 12.16 -2.86
C ALA A 53 10.76 12.32 -1.36
N ALA A 54 10.59 13.53 -0.82
CA ALA A 54 10.80 13.85 0.59
C ALA A 54 9.86 13.11 1.55
N LEU A 55 8.70 12.64 1.08
CA LEU A 55 7.74 11.88 1.88
C LEU A 55 7.81 10.37 1.65
N LEU A 56 8.60 9.90 0.68
CA LEU A 56 8.64 8.47 0.35
C LEU A 56 9.10 7.64 1.55
N LEU A 57 10.13 8.09 2.26
CA LEU A 57 10.75 7.33 3.36
C LEU A 57 9.95 7.43 4.66
N ASP A 58 9.67 8.65 5.11
CA ASP A 58 9.09 8.87 6.44
C ASP A 58 7.56 8.99 6.41
N GLY A 59 6.95 8.86 5.24
CA GLY A 59 5.50 9.02 5.05
C GLY A 59 4.87 7.91 4.21
N CYS A 60 4.94 8.04 2.88
CA CYS A 60 4.23 7.18 1.93
C CYS A 60 4.48 5.69 2.17
N ASN A 61 5.74 5.31 2.44
CA ASN A 61 6.08 3.92 2.69
C ASN A 61 5.82 3.42 4.12
N MET A 62 5.63 4.32 5.10
CA MET A 62 5.50 3.99 6.52
C MET A 62 4.07 4.10 7.07
N GLY A 63 3.24 4.91 6.40
CA GLY A 63 1.95 5.34 6.94
C GLY A 63 2.14 6.38 8.03
N TYR A 64 1.08 6.72 8.76
CA TYR A 64 1.16 7.61 9.95
C TYR A 64 1.81 8.98 9.71
N ALA A 65 1.81 9.47 8.48
CA ALA A 65 2.43 10.72 8.10
C ALA A 65 1.64 11.97 8.59
N ARG A 66 0.87 11.87 9.68
CA ARG A 66 0.18 13.04 10.25
C ARG A 66 1.22 14.02 10.75
N GLY A 67 1.04 15.30 10.45
CA GLY A 67 2.02 16.34 10.74
C GLY A 67 3.19 16.43 9.74
N LEU A 68 3.45 15.37 8.95
CA LEU A 68 4.45 15.37 7.87
C LEU A 68 3.81 15.61 6.49
N CYS A 69 2.63 15.04 6.27
CA CYS A 69 1.88 15.13 5.02
C CYS A 69 0.57 15.87 5.24
N ALA A 70 0.43 17.05 4.63
CA ALA A 70 -0.78 17.88 4.72
C ALA A 70 -2.03 17.22 4.10
N LYS A 71 -1.85 16.16 3.30
CA LYS A 71 -2.92 15.46 2.60
C LYS A 71 -3.52 14.29 3.39
N LEU A 72 -2.77 13.70 4.30
CA LEU A 72 -3.20 12.51 5.04
C LEU A 72 -4.39 12.75 6.00
N PRO A 73 -4.54 13.92 6.67
CA PRO A 73 -5.68 14.15 7.55
C PRO A 73 -7.07 13.99 6.90
N ALA A 74 -7.15 14.07 5.57
CA ALA A 74 -8.39 13.85 4.82
C ALA A 74 -8.69 12.37 4.52
N ALA A 75 -7.76 11.45 4.86
CA ALA A 75 -7.95 10.02 4.68
C ALA A 75 -8.70 9.39 5.86
N GLU A 76 -9.49 8.36 5.56
CA GLU A 76 -10.22 7.55 6.55
C GLU A 76 -9.28 6.80 7.51
N ALA A 77 -8.08 6.44 7.03
CA ALA A 77 -7.07 5.66 7.74
C ALA A 77 -5.68 6.30 7.64
N ASP A 78 -4.75 5.87 8.48
CA ASP A 78 -3.37 6.34 8.49
C ASP A 78 -2.38 5.38 7.84
N ALA A 79 -2.70 4.08 7.85
CA ALA A 79 -1.82 3.05 7.33
C ALA A 79 -2.58 1.80 6.88
N PHE A 80 -2.07 1.18 5.82
CA PHE A 80 -2.22 -0.24 5.54
C PHE A 80 -1.07 -1.01 6.18
N ARG A 81 -1.39 -2.16 6.76
CA ARG A 81 -0.45 -3.19 7.20
C ARG A 81 -0.77 -4.47 6.45
N LEU A 82 0.27 -5.13 5.94
CA LEU A 82 0.14 -6.36 5.15
C LEU A 82 1.03 -7.43 5.76
N GLU A 83 0.49 -8.64 5.88
CA GLU A 83 1.20 -9.80 6.43
C GLU A 83 0.92 -11.04 5.60
N VAL A 84 1.94 -11.87 5.40
CA VAL A 84 1.78 -13.14 4.68
C VAL A 84 1.09 -14.14 5.59
N ALA A 85 -0.15 -14.49 5.24
CA ALA A 85 -0.88 -15.55 5.92
C ALA A 85 -0.49 -16.93 5.37
N ARG A 86 -0.30 -17.03 4.05
CA ARG A 86 0.07 -18.27 3.36
C ARG A 86 0.78 -17.99 2.04
N LEU A 87 1.79 -18.80 1.71
CA LEU A 87 2.51 -18.74 0.45
C LEU A 87 2.73 -20.16 -0.07
N ASP A 88 1.92 -20.54 -1.06
CA ASP A 88 1.94 -21.88 -1.65
C ASP A 88 2.25 -21.80 -3.17
N ALA A 89 2.40 -22.96 -3.81
CA ALA A 89 2.61 -23.04 -5.26
C ALA A 89 1.46 -22.41 -6.08
N ASP A 90 0.23 -22.56 -5.60
CA ASP A 90 -0.98 -22.18 -6.33
C ASP A 90 -1.59 -20.84 -5.87
N ALA A 91 -1.24 -20.36 -4.67
CA ALA A 91 -1.86 -19.17 -4.09
C ALA A 91 -0.96 -18.39 -3.14
N VAL A 92 -1.24 -17.10 -3.00
CA VAL A 92 -0.72 -16.23 -1.94
C VAL A 92 -1.88 -15.68 -1.14
N GLU A 93 -1.87 -15.84 0.18
CA GLU A 93 -2.85 -15.22 1.07
C GLU A 93 -2.17 -14.16 1.93
N ILE A 94 -2.80 -12.98 1.98
CA ILE A 94 -2.28 -11.81 2.68
C ILE A 94 -3.37 -11.30 3.62
N ASP A 95 -3.04 -11.23 4.90
CA ASP A 95 -3.84 -10.49 5.88
C ASP A 95 -3.56 -8.99 5.69
N TRP A 96 -4.62 -8.21 5.62
CA TRP A 96 -4.56 -6.76 5.50
C TRP A 96 -5.28 -6.10 6.67
N LEU A 97 -4.72 -4.99 7.12
CA LEU A 97 -5.25 -4.18 8.21
C LEU A 97 -5.15 -2.70 7.83
N LEU A 98 -6.27 -2.01 7.90
CA LEU A 98 -6.36 -0.56 7.92
C LEU A 98 -6.28 -0.11 9.37
N GLU A 99 -5.37 0.81 9.66
CA GLU A 99 -5.22 1.39 10.99
C GLU A 99 -5.58 2.87 11.01
N LYS A 100 -6.17 3.31 12.12
CA LYS A 100 -6.44 4.71 12.44
C LYS A 100 -6.01 4.96 13.88
N ASP A 101 -5.15 5.95 14.10
CA ASP A 101 -4.61 6.30 15.43
C ASP A 101 -3.96 5.09 16.13
N CYS A 102 -3.23 4.27 15.38
CA CYS A 102 -2.59 3.03 15.87
C CYS A 102 -3.57 1.94 16.32
N LEU A 103 -4.84 2.06 15.94
CA LEU A 103 -5.89 1.09 16.24
C LEU A 103 -6.42 0.43 14.96
N PRO A 104 -6.82 -0.85 15.01
CA PRO A 104 -7.53 -1.50 13.91
C PRO A 104 -8.81 -0.76 13.55
N LEU A 105 -8.91 -0.31 12.31
CA LEU A 105 -10.13 0.26 11.75
C LEU A 105 -10.92 -0.81 10.97
N ARG A 106 -10.26 -1.49 10.04
CA ARG A 106 -10.83 -2.56 9.21
C ARG A 106 -9.74 -3.58 8.89
N HIS A 107 -10.10 -4.84 8.71
CA HIS A 107 -9.15 -5.88 8.34
C HIS A 107 -9.83 -6.99 7.54
N GLY A 108 -9.03 -7.83 6.93
CA GLY A 108 -9.50 -9.01 6.22
C GLY A 108 -8.35 -9.79 5.61
N ARG A 109 -8.69 -10.73 4.75
CA ARG A 109 -7.73 -11.56 4.03
C ARG A 109 -8.02 -11.50 2.54
N ALA A 110 -6.97 -11.23 1.76
CA ALA A 110 -7.01 -11.30 0.32
C ALA A 110 -6.22 -12.53 -0.16
N ARG A 111 -6.68 -13.11 -1.26
CA ARG A 111 -6.03 -14.26 -1.91
C ARG A 111 -5.76 -13.94 -3.36
N LEU A 112 -4.51 -14.14 -3.77
CA LEU A 112 -4.08 -14.21 -5.17
C LEU A 112 -4.07 -15.68 -5.59
N ASP A 113 -4.83 -16.00 -6.63
CA ASP A 113 -4.69 -17.25 -7.36
C ASP A 113 -3.55 -17.09 -8.39
N ARG A 114 -2.50 -17.92 -8.28
CA ARG A 114 -1.28 -17.74 -9.08
C ARG A 114 -1.45 -18.20 -10.53
N ALA A 115 -2.37 -19.12 -10.79
CA ALA A 115 -2.62 -19.64 -12.13
C ALA A 115 -3.36 -18.60 -13.00
N SER A 116 -4.35 -17.93 -12.42
CA SER A 116 -5.18 -16.93 -13.11
C SER A 116 -4.68 -15.50 -12.92
N GLY A 117 -3.86 -15.23 -11.90
CA GLY A 117 -3.44 -13.88 -11.52
C GLY A 117 -4.56 -13.05 -10.88
N LEU A 118 -5.69 -13.67 -10.54
CA LEU A 118 -6.87 -12.98 -10.02
C LEU A 118 -6.84 -12.86 -8.50
N TRP A 119 -7.36 -11.74 -8.00
CA TRP A 119 -7.48 -11.43 -6.58
C TRP A 119 -8.92 -11.58 -6.09
N CYS A 120 -9.11 -12.22 -4.94
CA CYS A 120 -10.38 -12.27 -4.22
C CYS A 120 -10.22 -11.96 -2.72
N GLY A 121 -11.30 -11.59 -2.05
CA GLY A 121 -11.33 -11.28 -0.61
C GLY A 121 -10.96 -9.83 -0.24
N GLN A 122 -10.50 -9.02 -1.19
CA GLN A 122 -10.36 -7.58 -1.00
C GLN A 122 -11.70 -6.83 -1.13
N PRO A 123 -11.93 -5.73 -0.38
CA PRO A 123 -13.08 -4.85 -0.57
C PRO A 123 -13.09 -4.20 -1.97
N SER A 124 -14.25 -4.14 -2.62
CA SER A 124 -14.42 -3.50 -3.94
C SER A 124 -14.32 -1.97 -3.89
N ASP A 125 -14.55 -1.38 -2.72
CA ASP A 125 -14.49 0.06 -2.45
C ASP A 125 -13.08 0.57 -2.12
N ALA A 126 -12.06 -0.30 -2.16
CA ALA A 126 -10.68 0.03 -1.78
C ALA A 126 -9.68 -0.28 -2.92
N PRO A 127 -9.71 0.45 -4.05
CA PRO A 127 -8.83 0.17 -5.19
C PRO A 127 -7.33 0.30 -4.86
N LEU A 128 -6.96 1.22 -3.96
CA LEU A 128 -5.57 1.38 -3.52
C LEU A 128 -5.09 0.22 -2.63
N LEU A 129 -5.99 -0.45 -1.91
CA LEU A 129 -5.62 -1.68 -1.19
C LEU A 129 -5.23 -2.78 -2.19
N LEU A 130 -5.96 -2.95 -3.28
CA LEU A 130 -5.60 -3.92 -4.32
C LEU A 130 -4.21 -3.61 -4.91
N ARG A 131 -3.90 -2.35 -5.18
CA ARG A 131 -2.56 -1.94 -5.64
C ARG A 131 -1.47 -2.26 -4.62
N GLN A 132 -1.75 -2.06 -3.34
CA GLN A 132 -0.82 -2.38 -2.26
C GLN A 132 -0.60 -3.91 -2.15
N LEU A 133 -1.67 -4.70 -2.23
CA LEU A 133 -1.61 -6.16 -2.24
C LEU A 133 -0.78 -6.69 -3.42
N GLN A 134 -0.98 -6.11 -4.61
CA GLN A 134 -0.24 -6.48 -5.83
C GLN A 134 1.26 -6.24 -5.69
N ALA A 135 1.67 -5.05 -5.26
CA ALA A 135 3.10 -4.76 -5.10
C ALA A 135 3.74 -5.56 -3.95
N PHE A 136 3.01 -5.80 -2.86
CA PHE A 136 3.48 -6.68 -1.78
C PHE A 136 3.68 -8.12 -2.25
N ALA A 137 2.73 -8.67 -3.01
CA ALA A 137 2.84 -10.02 -3.56
C ALA A 137 3.96 -10.14 -4.60
N ALA A 138 4.15 -9.13 -5.44
CA ALA A 138 5.25 -9.09 -6.41
C ALA A 138 6.62 -9.22 -5.72
N VAL A 139 6.82 -8.52 -4.59
CA VAL A 139 8.04 -8.63 -3.79
C VAL A 139 8.24 -10.03 -3.21
N LEU A 140 7.16 -10.71 -2.80
CA LEU A 140 7.23 -12.07 -2.25
C LEU A 140 7.57 -13.11 -3.32
N LEU A 141 7.03 -12.93 -4.53
CA LEU A 141 7.16 -13.87 -5.63
C LEU A 141 8.46 -13.66 -6.44
N ASP A 142 9.01 -12.45 -6.42
CA ASP A 142 10.31 -12.12 -7.01
C ASP A 142 11.24 -11.49 -5.95
N PRO A 143 11.76 -12.32 -5.03
CA PRO A 143 12.73 -11.85 -4.06
C PRO A 143 14.05 -11.55 -4.78
N GLN A 144 14.29 -10.26 -5.06
CA GLN A 144 15.61 -9.78 -5.44
C GLN A 144 16.65 -10.18 -4.36
N PRO A 145 17.84 -10.68 -4.75
CA PRO A 145 18.84 -11.23 -3.85
C PRO A 145 19.40 -10.23 -2.83
#